data_AF-M4RR55-F1
#
_entry.id   AF-M4RR55-F1
#
_cell.length_a   1.000
_cell.length_b   1.000
_cell.length_c   1.000
_cell.angle_alpha   90.00
_cell.angle_beta   90.00
_cell.angle_gamma   90.00
#
_symmetry.space_group_name_H-M   'P 1'
#
loop_
_entity.id
_entity.type
_entity.pdbx_description
1 polymer ?
#
loop_
_entity_poly.entity_id
_entity_poly.type
_entity_poly.pdbx_seq_one_letter_code
_entity_poly.pdbx_strand_id
1 'polypeptide(L)'
;MVELLGMPFEAAIAIVMINGFLYLFHHILGDPVIPGWITPAVPLLIAYVQTFDPGPDRVHALIAFQMTLGMLAIVLGQTKLASKVVKLIPSAIKAGVIIGAGLAAIVVVFKEGGRFEQFPITITIAVGLAFYLIFSPHFAELKLRNKFWANFGKLGIFPIIILAVVLAPLVSEANWPDIEWGLTQPNFALMFNEYTVFGVGLPDTSMFLTAIPTALAAYIVLFGDILQSKAILDEADEIRADEKVDYDANRSHLIFGGRNVLMSIFGPDVVMCGPLWAAMQVVIVERYKQGREAMQSIFGGSGSFRWGHKHRVITPSSG
;
A
#
# COMPACT_ATOMS: atom_id res chain seq x y z
N MET A 1 8.45 -10.50 -2.05
CA MET A 1 8.59 -11.20 -3.36
C MET A 1 9.92 -11.94 -3.44
N VAL A 2 11.06 -11.27 -3.24
CA VAL A 2 12.40 -11.91 -3.25
C VAL A 2 12.50 -13.09 -2.29
N GLU A 3 12.22 -12.88 -1.00
CA GLU A 3 12.33 -13.96 0.00
C GLU A 3 11.22 -15.01 -0.09
N LEU A 4 10.00 -14.57 -0.46
CA LEU A 4 8.83 -15.46 -0.49
C LEU A 4 8.85 -16.41 -1.70
N LEU A 5 9.21 -15.88 -2.87
CA LEU A 5 9.15 -16.57 -4.16
C LEU A 5 10.52 -16.98 -4.69
N GLY A 6 11.62 -16.55 -4.06
CA GLY A 6 12.96 -16.66 -4.64
C GLY A 6 13.15 -15.74 -5.86
N MET A 7 12.32 -14.70 -6.00
CA MET A 7 12.29 -13.84 -7.18
C MET A 7 13.51 -12.92 -7.24
N PRO A 8 14.26 -12.89 -8.37
CA PRO A 8 15.33 -11.93 -8.55
C PRO A 8 14.86 -10.49 -8.43
N PHE A 9 15.71 -9.63 -7.88
CA PHE A 9 15.37 -8.24 -7.55
C PHE A 9 14.88 -7.46 -8.78
N GLU A 10 15.50 -7.67 -9.93
CA GLU A 10 15.20 -7.02 -11.20
C GLU A 10 13.80 -7.37 -11.71
N ALA A 11 13.34 -8.61 -11.50
CA ALA A 11 11.98 -9.02 -11.80
C ALA A 11 10.98 -8.42 -10.80
N ALA A 12 11.34 -8.36 -9.52
CA ALA A 12 10.49 -7.73 -8.50
C ALA A 12 10.28 -6.23 -8.79
N ILE A 13 11.32 -5.51 -9.22
CA ILE A 13 11.19 -4.10 -9.63
C ILE A 13 10.28 -3.96 -10.86
N ALA A 14 10.37 -4.86 -11.84
CA ALA A 14 9.47 -4.85 -12.99
C ALA A 14 7.99 -4.93 -12.56
N ILE A 15 7.65 -5.81 -11.61
CA ILE A 15 6.30 -5.92 -11.04
C ILE A 15 5.89 -4.63 -10.32
N VAL A 16 6.78 -4.06 -9.50
CA VAL A 16 6.52 -2.80 -8.80
C VAL A 16 6.28 -1.64 -9.77
N MET A 17 6.96 -1.62 -10.92
CA MET A 17 6.73 -0.61 -11.96
C MET A 17 5.34 -0.75 -12.59
N ILE A 18 4.87 -1.97 -12.86
CA ILE A 18 3.52 -2.22 -13.38
C ILE A 18 2.47 -1.81 -12.36
N ASN A 19 2.64 -2.19 -11.09
CA ASN A 19 1.76 -1.75 -10.00
C ASN A 19 1.76 -0.20 -9.91
N GLY A 20 2.95 0.39 -10.04
CA GLY A 20 3.21 1.82 -10.14
C GLY A 20 2.33 2.52 -11.18
N PHE A 21 2.35 1.99 -12.40
CA PHE A 21 1.54 2.46 -13.50
C PHE A 21 0.03 2.28 -13.24
N LEU A 22 -0.38 1.13 -12.72
CA LEU A 22 -1.78 0.84 -12.42
C LEU A 22 -2.37 1.72 -11.31
N TYR A 23 -1.56 2.37 -10.47
CA TYR A 23 -2.07 3.39 -9.54
C TYR A 23 -2.75 4.56 -10.25
N LEU A 24 -2.36 4.85 -11.50
CA LEU A 24 -2.96 5.93 -12.29
C LEU A 24 -4.43 5.66 -12.60
N PHE A 25 -4.89 4.41 -12.53
CA PHE A 25 -6.29 4.06 -12.81
C PHE A 25 -7.25 4.74 -11.84
N HIS A 26 -6.87 4.90 -10.56
CA HIS A 26 -7.71 5.64 -9.62
C HIS A 26 -7.92 7.08 -10.10
N HIS A 27 -6.85 7.76 -10.48
CA HIS A 27 -6.93 9.13 -10.98
C HIS A 27 -7.68 9.24 -12.32
N ILE A 28 -7.33 8.41 -13.32
CA ILE A 28 -7.91 8.45 -14.67
C ILE A 28 -9.41 8.11 -14.65
N LEU A 29 -9.83 7.22 -13.75
CA LEU A 29 -11.21 6.80 -13.60
C LEU A 29 -11.98 7.64 -12.55
N GLY A 30 -11.41 8.76 -12.09
CA GLY A 30 -12.10 9.73 -11.25
C GLY A 30 -12.31 9.29 -9.80
N ASP A 31 -11.45 8.44 -9.24
CA ASP A 31 -11.41 8.14 -7.82
C ASP A 31 -10.48 9.13 -7.08
N PRO A 32 -10.99 9.93 -6.12
CA PRO A 32 -10.21 10.97 -5.43
C PRO A 32 -9.22 10.42 -4.38
N VAL A 33 -9.04 9.10 -4.31
CA VAL A 33 -8.17 8.43 -3.35
C VAL A 33 -6.78 8.20 -3.92
N ILE A 34 -5.75 8.34 -3.09
CA ILE A 34 -4.39 7.87 -3.38
C ILE A 34 -4.38 6.36 -3.11
N PRO A 35 -4.31 5.51 -4.14
CA PRO A 35 -4.27 4.07 -3.92
C PRO A 35 -2.97 3.62 -3.26
N GLY A 36 -2.98 2.42 -2.69
CA GLY A 36 -1.81 1.88 -1.98
C GLY A 36 -1.76 0.36 -2.02
N TRP A 37 -1.09 -0.19 -1.03
CA TRP A 37 -1.02 -1.62 -0.75
C TRP A 37 -2.03 -2.00 0.32
N ILE A 38 -2.33 -3.29 0.44
CA ILE A 38 -3.11 -3.83 1.58
C ILE A 38 -2.12 -4.27 2.65
N THR A 39 -1.29 -3.33 3.14
CA THR A 39 -0.16 -3.61 4.05
C THR A 39 -0.54 -4.46 5.25
N PRO A 40 -1.67 -4.21 5.96
CA PRO A 40 -1.99 -5.02 7.12
C PRO A 40 -2.38 -6.47 6.75
N ALA A 41 -2.77 -6.76 5.50
CA ALA A 41 -3.08 -8.12 5.06
C ALA A 41 -1.84 -8.90 4.56
N VAL A 42 -0.69 -8.25 4.39
CA VAL A 42 0.54 -8.89 3.87
C VAL A 42 0.94 -10.13 4.70
N PRO A 43 0.92 -10.12 6.04
CA PRO A 43 1.24 -11.32 6.81
C PRO A 43 0.29 -12.49 6.56
N LEU A 44 -1.02 -12.22 6.39
CA LEU A 44 -2.02 -13.25 6.08
C LEU A 44 -1.73 -13.91 4.72
N LEU A 45 -1.37 -13.09 3.74
CA LEU A 45 -1.00 -13.58 2.43
C LEU A 45 0.29 -14.40 2.45
N ILE A 46 1.33 -13.90 3.12
CA ILE A 46 2.60 -14.62 3.27
C ILE A 46 2.33 -15.99 3.90
N ALA A 47 1.55 -16.04 4.98
CA ALA A 47 1.17 -17.28 5.63
C ALA A 47 0.45 -18.24 4.68
N TYR A 48 -0.46 -17.75 3.84
CA TYR A 48 -1.15 -18.57 2.83
C TYR A 48 -0.20 -19.10 1.76
N VAL A 49 0.61 -18.24 1.14
CA VAL A 49 1.55 -18.64 0.07
C VAL A 49 2.60 -19.62 0.61
N GLN A 50 3.02 -19.50 1.87
CA GLN A 50 3.95 -20.43 2.51
C GLN A 50 3.39 -21.83 2.74
N THR A 51 2.08 -22.05 2.57
CA THR A 51 1.51 -23.41 2.60
C THR A 51 1.81 -24.22 1.33
N PHE A 52 2.35 -23.57 0.29
CA PHE A 52 2.73 -24.18 -0.98
C PHE A 52 4.25 -24.31 -1.12
N ASP A 53 4.66 -25.30 -1.92
CA ASP A 53 6.07 -25.60 -2.17
C ASP A 53 6.79 -24.45 -2.89
N PRO A 54 8.05 -24.15 -2.54
CA PRO A 54 8.82 -23.11 -3.22
C PRO A 54 8.89 -23.33 -4.75
N GLY A 55 8.87 -22.23 -5.51
CA GLY A 55 8.92 -22.27 -6.98
C GLY A 55 7.55 -21.96 -7.60
N PRO A 56 7.17 -22.65 -8.70
CA PRO A 56 5.94 -22.36 -9.45
C PRO A 56 4.67 -22.39 -8.59
N ASP A 57 4.56 -23.31 -7.62
CA ASP A 57 3.36 -23.46 -6.80
C ASP A 57 3.06 -22.21 -5.96
N ARG A 58 4.09 -21.55 -5.42
CA ARG A 58 3.92 -20.26 -4.72
C ARG A 58 3.53 -19.12 -5.65
N VAL A 59 4.04 -19.14 -6.88
CA VAL A 59 3.63 -18.16 -7.91
C VAL A 59 2.17 -18.38 -8.27
N HIS A 60 1.75 -19.63 -8.51
CA HIS A 60 0.35 -19.98 -8.76
C HIS A 60 -0.56 -19.63 -7.59
N ALA A 61 -0.15 -19.92 -6.35
CA ALA A 61 -0.90 -19.54 -5.16
C ALA A 61 -1.08 -18.02 -5.06
N LEU A 62 -0.03 -17.24 -5.37
CA LEU A 62 -0.10 -15.78 -5.39
C LEU A 62 -1.04 -15.26 -6.49
N ILE A 63 -0.94 -15.81 -7.70
CA ILE A 63 -1.85 -15.50 -8.82
C ILE A 63 -3.30 -15.80 -8.44
N ALA A 64 -3.56 -17.02 -7.95
CA ALA A 64 -4.90 -17.47 -7.57
C ALA A 64 -5.48 -16.58 -6.47
N PHE A 65 -4.69 -16.24 -5.45
CA PHE A 65 -5.12 -15.35 -4.39
C PHE A 65 -5.46 -13.95 -4.93
N GLN A 66 -4.53 -13.32 -5.66
CA GLN A 66 -4.71 -11.96 -6.13
C GLN A 66 -5.89 -11.84 -7.10
N MET A 67 -6.06 -12.83 -7.97
CA MET A 67 -7.20 -12.91 -8.88
C MET A 67 -8.50 -13.10 -8.09
N THR A 68 -8.53 -13.99 -7.08
CA THR A 68 -9.70 -14.23 -6.23
C THR A 68 -10.12 -12.97 -5.49
N LEU A 69 -9.16 -12.25 -4.88
CA LEU A 69 -9.42 -10.98 -4.20
C LEU A 69 -9.92 -9.91 -5.18
N GLY A 70 -9.32 -9.82 -6.37
CA GLY A 70 -9.74 -8.88 -7.40
C GLY A 70 -11.16 -9.15 -7.91
N MET A 71 -11.48 -10.41 -8.18
CA MET A 71 -12.82 -10.84 -8.60
C MET A 71 -13.86 -10.61 -7.50
N LEU A 72 -13.52 -10.92 -6.24
CA LEU A 72 -14.37 -10.61 -5.09
C LEU A 72 -14.69 -9.10 -5.04
N ALA A 73 -13.67 -8.25 -5.15
CA ALA A 73 -13.84 -6.80 -5.13
C ALA A 73 -14.73 -6.30 -6.28
N ILE A 74 -14.51 -6.79 -7.50
CA ILE A 74 -15.34 -6.44 -8.67
C ILE A 74 -16.80 -6.83 -8.44
N VAL A 75 -17.06 -8.08 -8.02
CA VAL A 75 -18.42 -8.57 -7.75
C VAL A 75 -19.10 -7.70 -6.68
N LEU A 76 -18.40 -7.36 -5.59
CA LEU A 76 -18.95 -6.52 -4.53
C LEU A 76 -19.22 -5.07 -4.98
N GLY A 77 -18.35 -4.52 -5.84
CA GLY A 77 -18.54 -3.21 -6.44
C GLY A 77 -19.73 -3.16 -7.41
N GLN A 78 -19.83 -4.13 -8.32
CA GLN A 78 -20.93 -4.21 -9.29
C GLN A 78 -22.29 -4.40 -8.62
N THR A 79 -22.35 -5.29 -7.62
CA THR A 79 -23.59 -5.60 -6.89
C THR A 79 -23.96 -4.55 -5.84
N LYS A 80 -23.06 -3.61 -5.53
CA LYS A 80 -23.18 -2.64 -4.43
C LYS A 80 -23.37 -3.30 -3.06
N LEU A 81 -22.92 -4.55 -2.91
CA LEU A 81 -23.09 -5.36 -1.71
C LEU A 81 -21.92 -5.25 -0.73
N ALA A 82 -20.84 -4.55 -1.07
CA ALA A 82 -19.65 -4.40 -0.24
C ALA A 82 -19.97 -4.07 1.23
N SER A 83 -20.81 -3.05 1.46
CA SER A 83 -21.21 -2.63 2.80
C SER A 83 -22.11 -3.64 3.51
N LYS A 84 -22.92 -4.40 2.78
CA LYS A 84 -23.82 -5.44 3.33
C LYS A 84 -23.01 -6.66 3.76
N VAL A 85 -22.09 -7.13 2.92
CA VAL A 85 -21.23 -8.27 3.21
C VAL A 85 -20.42 -8.03 4.47
N VAL A 86 -19.81 -6.85 4.62
CA VAL A 86 -19.04 -6.57 5.85
C VAL A 86 -19.94 -6.41 7.06
N LYS A 87 -21.15 -5.83 6.93
CA LYS A 87 -22.11 -5.77 8.06
C LYS A 87 -22.56 -7.13 8.55
N LEU A 88 -22.65 -8.14 7.67
CA LEU A 88 -23.02 -9.51 8.03
C LEU A 88 -21.95 -10.22 8.87
N ILE A 89 -20.69 -9.79 8.77
CA ILE A 89 -19.59 -10.40 9.51
C ILE A 89 -19.65 -9.93 10.98
N PRO A 90 -19.70 -10.85 11.96
CA PRO A 90 -19.68 -10.52 13.38
C PRO A 90 -18.49 -9.65 13.76
N SER A 91 -18.71 -8.68 14.65
CA SER A 91 -17.64 -7.78 15.13
C SER A 91 -16.46 -8.52 15.76
N ALA A 92 -16.71 -9.68 16.38
CA ALA A 92 -15.66 -10.54 16.92
C ALA A 92 -14.70 -11.06 15.82
N ILE A 93 -15.22 -11.47 14.66
CA ILE A 93 -14.38 -11.94 13.54
C ILE A 93 -13.59 -10.76 12.95
N LYS A 94 -14.22 -9.59 12.78
CA LYS A 94 -13.53 -8.39 12.30
C LYS A 94 -12.37 -8.01 13.22
N ALA A 95 -12.63 -7.95 14.52
CA ALA A 95 -11.60 -7.65 15.52
C ALA A 95 -10.50 -8.70 15.51
N GLY A 96 -10.86 -9.99 15.49
CA GLY A 96 -9.90 -11.09 15.45
C GLY A 96 -8.98 -11.04 14.22
N VAL A 97 -9.53 -10.78 13.03
CA VAL A 97 -8.74 -10.67 11.78
C VAL A 97 -7.82 -9.45 11.83
N ILE A 98 -8.31 -8.29 12.28
CA ILE A 98 -7.51 -7.05 12.34
C ILE A 98 -6.38 -7.16 13.38
N ILE A 99 -6.70 -7.65 14.59
CA ILE A 99 -5.70 -7.87 15.65
C ILE A 99 -4.71 -8.95 15.22
N GLY A 100 -5.20 -10.05 14.65
CA GLY A 100 -4.36 -11.14 14.16
C GLY A 100 -3.38 -10.69 13.07
N ALA A 101 -3.82 -9.87 12.13
CA ALA A 101 -2.97 -9.23 11.13
C ALA A 101 -1.85 -8.38 11.76
N GLY A 102 -2.20 -7.54 12.74
CA GLY A 102 -1.23 -6.73 13.48
C GLY A 102 -0.22 -7.57 14.27
N LEU A 103 -0.69 -8.61 14.98
CA LEU A 103 0.19 -9.55 15.70
C LEU A 103 1.10 -10.31 14.74
N ALA A 104 0.58 -10.80 13.61
CA ALA A 104 1.37 -11.51 12.61
C ALA A 104 2.50 -10.64 12.04
N ALA A 105 2.26 -9.34 11.82
CA ALA A 105 3.32 -8.41 11.42
C ALA A 105 4.45 -8.30 12.47
N ILE A 106 4.11 -8.30 13.76
CA ILE A 106 5.09 -8.32 14.85
C ILE A 106 5.85 -9.65 14.85
N VAL A 107 5.15 -10.80 14.78
CA VAL A 107 5.78 -12.12 14.78
C VAL A 107 6.79 -12.27 13.64
N VAL A 108 6.49 -11.76 12.43
CA VAL A 108 7.43 -11.81 11.29
C VAL A 108 8.76 -11.11 11.60
N VAL A 109 8.74 -10.05 12.42
CA VAL A 109 9.93 -9.29 12.80
C VAL A 109 10.69 -9.96 13.95
N PHE A 110 9.96 -10.48 14.94
CA PHE A 110 10.51 -10.97 16.22
C PHE A 110 10.66 -12.49 16.35
N LYS A 111 10.28 -13.27 15.33
CA LYS A 111 10.54 -14.72 15.31
C LYS A 111 12.04 -15.01 15.37
N GLU A 112 12.39 -16.23 15.77
CA GLU A 112 13.76 -16.74 15.73
C GLU A 112 14.34 -16.62 14.31
N GLY A 113 15.58 -16.11 14.21
CA GLY A 113 16.22 -15.77 12.93
C GLY A 113 15.56 -14.58 12.20
N GLY A 114 14.65 -13.86 12.84
CA GLY A 114 13.91 -12.72 12.30
C GLY A 114 14.76 -11.45 12.20
N ARG A 115 14.11 -10.36 11.76
CA ARG A 115 14.78 -9.07 11.56
C ARG A 115 15.29 -8.47 12.87
N PHE A 116 14.61 -8.70 13.99
CA PHE A 116 15.02 -8.17 15.28
C PHE A 116 16.34 -8.76 15.78
N GLU A 117 16.62 -10.04 15.53
CA GLU A 117 17.91 -10.64 15.90
C GLU A 117 19.05 -10.11 15.03
N GLN A 118 18.76 -9.76 13.77
CA GLN A 118 19.74 -9.17 12.85
C GLN A 118 20.02 -7.69 13.16
N PHE A 119 19.00 -6.93 13.56
CA PHE A 119 19.05 -5.47 13.74
C PHE A 119 18.46 -5.00 15.09
N PRO A 120 18.89 -5.53 16.24
CA PRO A 120 18.23 -5.30 17.54
C PRO A 120 18.24 -3.83 17.97
N ILE A 121 19.39 -3.14 17.85
CA ILE A 121 19.57 -1.74 18.24
C ILE A 121 18.86 -0.82 17.23
N THR A 122 19.07 -1.04 15.94
CA THR A 122 18.46 -0.21 14.89
C THR A 122 16.94 -0.27 14.96
N ILE A 123 16.36 -1.47 15.06
CA ILE A 123 14.91 -1.63 15.14
C ILE A 123 14.37 -1.01 16.42
N THR A 124 15.03 -1.20 17.57
CA THR A 124 14.59 -0.59 18.84
C THR A 124 14.50 0.94 18.75
N ILE A 125 15.55 1.59 18.21
CA ILE A 125 15.59 3.05 18.07
C ILE A 125 14.57 3.52 17.03
N ALA A 126 14.49 2.86 15.88
CA ALA A 126 13.57 3.22 14.81
C ALA A 126 12.11 3.11 15.25
N VAL A 127 11.74 2.03 15.94
CA VAL A 127 10.39 1.81 16.48
C VAL A 127 10.08 2.83 17.57
N GLY A 128 11.00 3.06 18.52
CA GLY A 128 10.81 4.07 19.56
C GLY A 128 10.57 5.47 19.00
N LEU A 129 11.37 5.86 18.00
CA LEU A 129 11.18 7.14 17.31
C LEU A 129 9.88 7.17 16.49
N ALA A 130 9.48 6.06 15.87
CA ALA A 130 8.19 5.95 15.18
C ALA A 130 7.02 6.22 16.13
N PHE A 131 7.02 5.59 17.30
CA PHE A 131 6.00 5.83 18.31
C PHE A 131 5.97 7.29 18.77
N TYR A 132 7.14 7.90 18.97
CA TYR A 132 7.23 9.31 19.33
C TYR A 132 6.68 10.23 18.23
N LEU A 133 7.11 10.07 16.99
CA LEU A 133 6.71 10.96 15.89
C LEU A 133 5.24 10.80 15.50
N ILE A 134 4.69 9.60 15.61
CA ILE A 134 3.31 9.29 15.17
C ILE A 134 2.31 9.54 16.29
N PHE A 135 2.60 9.10 17.52
CA PHE A 135 1.60 9.02 18.60
C PHE A 135 1.88 9.95 19.79
N SER A 136 3.03 10.62 19.87
CA SER A 136 3.33 11.48 21.03
C SER A 136 2.51 12.78 21.01
N PRO A 137 1.76 13.10 22.09
CA PRO A 137 1.15 14.41 22.28
C PRO A 137 2.19 15.54 22.28
N HIS A 138 3.37 15.26 22.84
CA HIS A 138 4.45 16.24 22.90
C HIS A 138 4.96 16.63 21.50
N PHE A 139 5.12 15.66 20.58
CA PHE A 139 5.47 15.98 19.20
C PHE A 139 4.33 16.69 18.47
N ALA A 140 3.07 16.36 18.79
CA ALA A 140 1.91 17.08 18.27
C ALA A 140 1.93 18.57 18.64
N GLU A 141 2.25 18.91 19.89
CA GLU A 141 2.46 20.31 20.31
C GLU A 141 3.65 20.96 19.61
N LEU A 142 4.75 20.22 19.44
CA LEU A 142 5.96 20.73 18.83
C LEU A 142 5.72 21.17 17.37
N LYS A 143 4.90 20.43 16.63
CA LYS A 143 4.43 20.79 15.28
C LYS A 143 3.71 22.14 15.24
N LEU A 144 3.05 22.55 16.32
CA LEU A 144 2.33 23.83 16.39
C LEU A 144 3.24 25.02 16.69
N ARG A 145 4.43 24.80 17.25
CA ARG A 145 5.32 25.88 17.69
C ARG A 145 6.05 26.57 16.54
N ASN A 146 6.47 25.83 15.51
CA ASN A 146 7.19 26.43 14.39
C ASN A 146 7.04 25.64 13.07
N LYS A 147 7.39 26.32 11.97
CA LYS A 147 7.32 25.75 10.61
C LYS A 147 8.28 24.58 10.39
N PHE A 148 9.40 24.52 11.13
CA PHE A 148 10.37 23.43 11.02
C PHE A 148 9.74 22.10 11.46
N TRP A 149 9.16 22.05 12.66
CA TRP A 149 8.53 20.85 13.19
C TRP A 149 7.27 20.48 12.43
N ALA A 150 6.48 21.47 12.00
CA ALA A 150 5.35 21.24 11.12
C ALA A 150 5.77 20.56 9.81
N ASN A 151 6.87 21.02 9.19
CA ASN A 151 7.39 20.43 7.96
C ASN A 151 8.06 19.08 8.20
N PHE A 152 8.76 18.90 9.31
CA PHE A 152 9.35 17.61 9.70
C PHE A 152 8.26 16.54 9.91
N GLY A 153 7.17 16.90 10.59
CA GLY A 153 6.01 16.00 10.77
C GLY A 153 5.33 15.59 9.46
N LYS A 154 5.36 16.45 8.42
CA LYS A 154 4.82 16.11 7.08
C LYS A 154 5.61 15.01 6.37
N LEU A 155 6.86 14.74 6.77
CA LEU A 155 7.67 13.67 6.21
C LEU A 155 7.22 12.27 6.69
N GLY A 156 6.37 12.19 7.70
CA GLY A 156 5.84 10.93 8.23
C GLY A 156 6.95 9.99 8.71
N ILE A 157 6.98 8.77 8.17
CA ILE A 157 7.97 7.75 8.52
C ILE A 157 9.33 7.92 7.82
N PHE A 158 9.43 8.81 6.84
CA PHE A 158 10.64 8.98 6.04
C PHE A 158 11.90 9.30 6.86
N PRO A 159 11.88 10.18 7.89
CA PRO A 159 13.04 10.44 8.72
C PRO A 159 13.54 9.18 9.46
N ILE A 160 12.62 8.27 9.81
CA ILE A 160 12.92 7.02 10.51
C ILE A 160 13.63 6.06 9.57
N ILE A 161 13.22 6.01 8.29
CA ILE A 161 13.88 5.20 7.26
C ILE A 161 15.33 5.67 7.05
N ILE A 162 15.54 6.99 6.90
CA ILE A 162 16.89 7.56 6.79
C ILE A 162 17.72 7.20 8.02
N LEU A 163 17.14 7.37 9.22
CA LEU A 163 17.82 7.02 10.45
C LEU A 163 18.24 5.55 10.45
N ALA A 164 17.36 4.62 10.07
CA ALA A 164 17.68 3.20 10.05
C ALA A 164 18.84 2.86 9.08
N VAL A 165 18.86 3.45 7.89
CA VAL A 165 19.92 3.26 6.88
C VAL A 165 21.29 3.74 7.38
N VAL A 166 21.31 4.82 8.17
CA VAL A 166 22.56 5.36 8.75
C VAL A 166 22.96 4.64 10.03
N LEU A 167 21.97 4.30 10.86
CA LEU A 167 22.18 3.73 12.18
C LEU A 167 22.69 2.29 12.10
N ALA A 168 22.14 1.44 11.22
CA ALA A 168 22.52 0.04 11.14
C ALA A 168 24.02 -0.18 10.84
N PRO A 169 24.65 0.56 9.90
CA PRO A 169 26.09 0.51 9.72
C PRO A 169 26.89 1.10 10.90
N LEU A 170 26.40 2.17 11.53
CA LEU A 170 27.09 2.79 12.67
C LEU A 170 27.21 1.87 13.88
N VAL A 171 26.21 1.02 14.10
CA VAL A 171 26.22 0.04 15.21
C VAL A 171 26.75 -1.33 14.78
N SER A 172 27.29 -1.45 13.56
CA SER A 172 27.83 -2.70 12.99
C SER A 172 26.79 -3.83 12.81
N GLU A 173 25.50 -3.50 12.68
CA GLU A 173 24.44 -4.46 12.36
C GLU A 173 24.29 -4.69 10.83
N ALA A 174 24.75 -3.75 10.01
CA ALA A 174 24.84 -3.89 8.55
C ALA A 174 26.17 -3.34 8.03
N ASN A 175 26.52 -3.74 6.81
CA ASN A 175 27.55 -3.03 6.06
C ASN A 175 27.02 -1.69 5.56
N TRP A 176 27.92 -0.73 5.33
CA TRP A 176 27.56 0.48 4.61
C TRP A 176 27.00 0.10 3.23
N PRO A 177 25.92 0.76 2.78
CA PRO A 177 25.31 0.43 1.50
C PRO A 177 26.29 0.71 0.36
N ASP A 178 26.48 -0.29 -0.50
CA ASP A 178 27.21 -0.11 -1.75
C ASP A 178 26.33 0.72 -2.70
N ILE A 179 26.71 1.98 -2.91
CA ILE A 179 25.98 2.90 -3.77
C ILE A 179 26.41 2.65 -5.22
N GLU A 180 25.62 1.85 -5.94
CA GLU A 180 25.75 1.69 -7.37
C GLU A 180 24.99 2.80 -8.11
N TRP A 181 25.72 3.63 -8.87
CA TRP A 181 25.13 4.65 -9.72
C TRP A 181 24.75 4.03 -11.07
N GLY A 182 23.46 3.82 -11.30
CA GLY A 182 22.95 3.29 -12.56
C GLY A 182 21.46 3.50 -12.72
N LEU A 183 20.96 3.34 -13.95
CA LEU A 183 19.53 3.16 -14.18
C LEU A 183 19.17 1.75 -13.76
N THR A 184 18.21 1.61 -12.84
CA THR A 184 17.66 0.29 -12.50
C THR A 184 17.19 -0.40 -13.78
N GLN A 185 17.70 -1.61 -14.04
CA GLN A 185 17.34 -2.38 -15.23
C GLN A 185 16.29 -3.45 -14.84
N PRO A 186 14.99 -3.13 -14.92
CA PRO A 186 13.95 -4.12 -14.67
C PRO A 186 14.03 -5.27 -15.68
N ASN A 187 13.98 -6.50 -15.20
CA ASN A 187 14.00 -7.68 -16.08
C ASN A 187 12.57 -8.12 -16.40
N PHE A 188 11.93 -7.42 -17.35
CA PHE A 188 10.57 -7.74 -17.79
C PHE A 188 10.46 -9.11 -18.44
N ALA A 189 11.51 -9.58 -19.14
CA ALA A 189 11.49 -10.90 -19.77
C ALA A 189 11.44 -12.02 -18.74
N LEU A 190 12.28 -11.94 -17.69
CA LEU A 190 12.27 -12.89 -16.59
C LEU A 190 10.94 -12.86 -15.83
N MET A 191 10.48 -11.65 -15.47
CA MET A 191 9.17 -11.46 -14.84
C MET A 191 8.07 -12.15 -15.66
N PHE A 192 7.99 -11.86 -16.95
CA PHE A 192 6.96 -12.40 -17.84
C PHE A 192 7.02 -13.93 -17.93
N ASN A 193 8.20 -14.51 -18.12
CA ASN A 193 8.36 -15.95 -18.36
C ASN A 193 8.25 -16.81 -17.08
N GLU A 194 8.58 -16.28 -15.90
CA GLU A 194 8.66 -17.09 -14.68
C GLU A 194 7.65 -16.70 -13.59
N TYR A 195 7.00 -15.54 -13.71
CA TYR A 195 6.15 -15.01 -12.65
C TYR A 195 4.76 -14.57 -13.11
N THR A 196 4.40 -14.75 -14.38
CA THR A 196 3.08 -14.37 -14.90
C THR A 196 2.29 -15.57 -15.40
N VAL A 197 0.98 -15.39 -15.58
CA VAL A 197 0.11 -16.42 -16.16
C VAL A 197 0.59 -16.88 -17.55
N PHE A 198 1.26 -15.99 -18.30
CA PHE A 198 1.79 -16.34 -19.62
C PHE A 198 3.02 -17.25 -19.55
N GLY A 199 3.80 -17.13 -18.47
CA GLY A 199 5.00 -17.91 -18.24
C GLY A 199 4.73 -19.23 -17.52
N VAL A 200 4.03 -19.17 -16.39
CA VAL A 200 3.77 -20.33 -15.53
C VAL A 200 2.41 -20.99 -15.79
N GLY A 201 1.57 -20.42 -16.65
CA GLY A 201 0.20 -20.89 -16.88
C GLY A 201 -0.79 -20.44 -15.81
N LEU A 202 -2.05 -20.87 -15.97
CA LEU A 202 -3.08 -20.62 -14.97
C LEU A 202 -2.92 -21.56 -13.76
N PRO A 203 -3.18 -21.08 -12.53
CA PRO A 203 -3.24 -21.93 -11.34
C PRO A 203 -4.33 -22.99 -11.45
N ASP A 204 -4.19 -24.06 -10.68
CA ASP A 204 -5.24 -25.06 -10.53
C ASP A 204 -6.49 -24.46 -9.85
N THR A 205 -7.69 -24.85 -10.31
CA THR A 205 -8.97 -24.40 -9.75
C THR A 205 -9.06 -24.57 -8.22
N SER A 206 -8.45 -25.62 -7.67
CA SER A 206 -8.38 -25.87 -6.24
C SER A 206 -7.63 -24.77 -5.47
N MET A 207 -6.62 -24.13 -6.06
CA MET A 207 -5.91 -23.00 -5.44
C MET A 207 -6.83 -21.79 -5.28
N PHE A 208 -7.71 -21.53 -6.26
CA PHE A 208 -8.72 -20.48 -6.13
C PHE A 208 -9.69 -20.77 -4.98
N LEU A 209 -10.15 -22.02 -4.85
CA LEU A 209 -11.06 -22.42 -3.76
C LEU A 209 -10.41 -22.29 -2.38
N THR A 210 -9.16 -22.71 -2.24
CA THR A 210 -8.42 -22.60 -0.98
C THR A 210 -8.03 -21.16 -0.65
N ALA A 211 -7.92 -20.28 -1.63
CA ALA A 211 -7.67 -18.85 -1.42
C ALA A 211 -8.89 -18.11 -0.83
N ILE A 212 -10.13 -18.58 -1.06
CA ILE A 212 -11.36 -17.86 -0.67
C ILE A 212 -11.36 -17.43 0.81
N PRO A 213 -11.10 -18.30 1.80
CA PRO A 213 -11.17 -17.91 3.21
C PRO A 213 -10.18 -16.80 3.55
N THR A 214 -8.94 -16.91 3.07
CA THR A 214 -7.90 -15.93 3.34
C THR A 214 -8.13 -14.64 2.55
N ALA A 215 -8.68 -14.71 1.32
CA ALA A 215 -9.08 -13.54 0.55
C ALA A 215 -10.24 -12.78 1.22
N LEU A 216 -11.21 -13.48 1.82
CA LEU A 216 -12.26 -12.86 2.64
C LEU A 216 -11.67 -12.17 3.88
N ALA A 217 -10.71 -12.80 4.56
CA ALA A 217 -10.01 -12.18 5.68
C ALA A 217 -9.25 -10.92 5.24
N ALA A 218 -8.51 -10.97 4.13
CA ALA A 218 -7.83 -9.82 3.56
C ALA A 218 -8.83 -8.71 3.15
N TYR A 219 -9.99 -9.08 2.63
CA TYR A 219 -11.06 -8.12 2.30
C TYR A 219 -11.64 -7.43 3.55
N ILE A 220 -11.78 -8.14 4.69
CA ILE A 220 -12.19 -7.53 5.96
C ILE A 220 -11.19 -6.45 6.39
N VAL A 221 -9.89 -6.73 6.25
CA VAL A 221 -8.82 -5.76 6.54
C VAL A 221 -8.90 -4.55 5.60
N LEU A 222 -8.95 -4.79 4.29
CA LEU A 222 -9.07 -3.77 3.25
C LEU A 222 -10.33 -2.91 3.40
N PHE A 223 -11.43 -3.44 3.96
CA PHE A 223 -12.64 -2.64 4.18
C PHE A 223 -12.40 -1.47 5.13
N GLY A 224 -11.46 -1.60 6.08
CA GLY A 224 -11.04 -0.50 6.94
C GLY A 224 -10.53 0.70 6.13
N ASP A 225 -9.75 0.44 5.08
CA ASP A 225 -9.22 1.47 4.19
C ASP A 225 -10.31 2.21 3.41
N ILE A 226 -11.37 1.50 3.00
CA ILE A 226 -12.51 2.09 2.29
C ILE A 226 -13.28 3.06 3.21
N LEU A 227 -13.50 2.65 4.47
CA LEU A 227 -14.14 3.51 5.47
C LEU A 227 -13.28 4.73 5.81
N GLN A 228 -11.96 4.51 5.96
CA GLN A 228 -11.02 5.57 6.25
C GLN A 228 -10.93 6.58 5.10
N SER A 229 -10.89 6.11 3.85
CA SER A 229 -10.90 6.98 2.66
C SER A 229 -12.12 7.90 2.67
N LYS A 230 -13.30 7.33 2.97
CA LYS A 230 -14.54 8.10 3.07
C LYS A 230 -14.46 9.16 4.17
N ALA A 231 -14.07 8.77 5.38
CA ALA A 231 -14.00 9.69 6.51
C ALA A 231 -13.04 10.87 6.26
N ILE A 232 -11.87 10.60 5.68
CA ILE A 232 -10.88 11.64 5.36
C ILE A 232 -11.42 12.61 4.29
N LEU A 233 -12.11 12.09 3.28
CA LEU A 233 -12.66 12.91 2.20
C LEU A 233 -13.89 13.71 2.64
N ASP A 234 -14.78 13.13 3.44
CA ASP A 234 -15.95 13.81 4.00
C ASP A 234 -15.51 15.02 4.86
N GLU A 235 -14.46 14.89 5.68
CA GLU A 235 -13.87 16.00 6.45
C GLU A 235 -13.35 17.13 5.53
N ALA A 236 -12.80 16.76 4.37
CA ALA A 236 -12.27 17.72 3.40
C ALA A 236 -13.38 18.50 2.68
N ASP A 237 -14.49 17.81 2.34
CA ASP A 237 -15.66 18.36 1.66
C ASP A 237 -16.37 19.41 2.54
N GLU A 238 -16.40 19.20 3.87
CA GLU A 238 -16.93 20.18 4.84
C GLU A 238 -16.14 21.51 4.84
N ILE A 239 -14.82 21.45 4.60
CA ILE A 239 -13.92 22.62 4.66
C ILE A 239 -13.84 23.34 3.30
N ARG A 240 -13.88 22.58 2.21
CA ARG A 240 -13.73 23.09 0.83
C ARG A 240 -15.01 22.84 0.03
N ALA A 241 -16.08 23.55 0.41
CA ALA A 241 -17.38 23.46 -0.27
C ALA A 241 -17.40 23.97 -1.74
N ASP A 242 -16.27 24.48 -2.23
CA ASP A 242 -16.12 25.05 -3.57
C ASP A 242 -15.77 24.03 -4.67
N GLU A 243 -15.39 22.80 -4.31
CA GLU A 243 -15.27 21.65 -5.21
C GLU A 243 -15.97 20.46 -4.54
N LYS A 244 -16.88 19.80 -5.27
CA LYS A 244 -17.54 18.58 -4.80
C LYS A 244 -16.59 17.39 -4.94
N VAL A 245 -16.20 16.79 -3.82
CA VAL A 245 -15.40 15.57 -3.81
C VAL A 245 -16.29 14.36 -4.08
N ASP A 246 -16.37 13.92 -5.34
CA ASP A 246 -17.15 12.73 -5.71
C ASP A 246 -16.39 11.45 -5.38
N TYR A 247 -16.64 10.87 -4.20
CA TYR A 247 -16.17 9.54 -3.82
C TYR A 247 -17.30 8.50 -3.87
N ASP A 248 -17.15 7.50 -4.74
CA ASP A 248 -18.02 6.31 -4.78
C ASP A 248 -17.19 5.07 -4.40
N ALA A 249 -17.52 4.50 -3.25
CA ALA A 249 -16.89 3.26 -2.78
C ALA A 249 -17.03 2.13 -3.81
N ASN A 250 -18.16 2.00 -4.51
CA ASN A 250 -18.35 0.96 -5.52
C ASN A 250 -17.42 1.17 -6.72
N ARG A 251 -17.27 2.41 -7.19
CA ARG A 251 -16.29 2.77 -8.23
C ARG A 251 -14.89 2.38 -7.79
N SER A 252 -14.51 2.72 -6.56
CA SER A 252 -13.20 2.34 -6.02
C SER A 252 -13.01 0.81 -6.02
N HIS A 253 -14.02 0.02 -5.64
CA HIS A 253 -14.00 -1.46 -5.72
C HIS A 253 -13.75 -2.01 -7.11
N LEU A 254 -14.39 -1.43 -8.12
CA LEU A 254 -14.14 -1.82 -9.51
C LEU A 254 -12.70 -1.52 -9.93
N ILE A 255 -12.17 -0.37 -9.50
CA ILE A 255 -10.81 0.07 -9.86
C ILE A 255 -9.77 -0.82 -9.19
N PHE A 256 -9.76 -0.93 -7.84
CA PHE A 256 -8.75 -1.76 -7.18
C PHE A 256 -8.96 -3.26 -7.44
N GLY A 257 -10.21 -3.70 -7.65
CA GLY A 257 -10.51 -5.06 -8.07
C GLY A 257 -9.94 -5.37 -9.45
N GLY A 258 -10.17 -4.48 -10.43
CA GLY A 258 -9.57 -4.58 -11.75
C GLY A 258 -8.04 -4.54 -11.72
N ARG A 259 -7.45 -3.68 -10.90
CA ARG A 259 -5.99 -3.64 -10.68
C ARG A 259 -5.45 -4.97 -10.15
N ASN A 260 -6.13 -5.59 -9.18
CA ASN A 260 -5.72 -6.91 -8.69
C ASN A 260 -5.86 -8.00 -9.77
N VAL A 261 -6.94 -8.03 -10.54
CA VAL A 261 -7.08 -9.00 -11.64
C VAL A 261 -5.97 -8.81 -12.68
N LEU A 262 -5.70 -7.57 -13.09
CA LEU A 262 -4.61 -7.29 -14.04
C LEU A 262 -3.25 -7.70 -13.48
N MET A 263 -2.94 -7.31 -12.24
CA MET A 263 -1.68 -7.70 -11.60
C MET A 263 -1.56 -9.22 -11.46
N SER A 264 -2.63 -9.94 -11.12
CA SER A 264 -2.59 -11.41 -11.05
C SER A 264 -2.17 -12.06 -12.38
N ILE A 265 -2.47 -11.41 -13.51
CA ILE A 265 -2.12 -11.91 -14.85
C ILE A 265 -0.73 -11.46 -15.27
N PHE A 266 -0.38 -10.18 -15.07
CA PHE A 266 0.81 -9.55 -15.68
C PHE A 266 2.01 -9.40 -14.74
N GLY A 267 1.83 -9.58 -13.43
CA GLY A 267 2.88 -9.36 -12.44
C GLY A 267 2.30 -9.47 -11.03
N PRO A 268 2.06 -10.67 -10.50
CA PRO A 268 1.40 -10.85 -9.23
C PRO A 268 2.27 -10.33 -8.09
N ASP A 269 1.65 -9.65 -7.11
CA ASP A 269 2.36 -8.91 -6.08
C ASP A 269 1.82 -9.22 -4.68
N VAL A 270 2.74 -9.48 -3.74
CA VAL A 270 2.44 -9.88 -2.35
C VAL A 270 1.75 -8.76 -1.55
N VAL A 271 1.91 -7.51 -1.96
CA VAL A 271 1.29 -6.38 -1.25
C VAL A 271 -0.10 -6.04 -1.77
N MET A 272 -0.52 -6.68 -2.88
CA MET A 272 -1.81 -6.51 -3.54
C MET A 272 -2.09 -5.06 -3.96
N CYS A 273 -3.19 -4.85 -4.70
CA CYS A 273 -3.65 -3.51 -5.05
C CYS A 273 -4.71 -3.04 -4.06
N GLY A 274 -4.31 -2.23 -3.08
CA GLY A 274 -5.19 -1.63 -2.09
C GLY A 274 -5.85 -0.33 -2.57
N PRO A 275 -6.98 0.06 -1.95
CA PRO A 275 -7.73 1.26 -2.29
C PRO A 275 -7.09 2.54 -1.75
N LEU A 276 -6.28 2.46 -0.69
CA LEU A 276 -5.81 3.62 0.06
C LEU A 276 -4.34 3.51 0.43
N TRP A 277 -3.62 4.61 0.32
CA TRP A 277 -2.40 4.89 1.05
C TRP A 277 -2.67 6.01 2.06
N ALA A 278 -3.00 5.62 3.29
CA ALA A 278 -3.58 6.54 4.28
C ALA A 278 -2.70 7.77 4.55
N ALA A 279 -1.39 7.58 4.75
CA ALA A 279 -0.47 8.67 5.01
C ALA A 279 -0.45 9.71 3.90
N MET A 280 -0.39 9.27 2.64
CA MET A 280 -0.37 10.18 1.49
C MET A 280 -1.73 10.81 1.22
N GLN A 281 -2.83 10.08 1.44
CA GLN A 281 -4.18 10.62 1.37
C GLN A 281 -4.33 11.80 2.33
N VAL A 282 -3.92 11.62 3.60
CA VAL A 282 -3.95 12.68 4.60
C VAL A 282 -3.10 13.87 4.16
N VAL A 283 -1.87 13.66 3.69
CA VAL A 283 -1.01 14.77 3.24
C VAL A 283 -1.65 15.57 2.09
N ILE A 284 -2.26 14.89 1.12
CA ILE A 284 -2.94 15.53 -0.02
C ILE A 284 -4.19 16.28 0.45
N VAL A 285 -4.98 15.68 1.34
CA VAL A 285 -6.19 16.28 1.89
C VAL A 285 -5.88 17.47 2.80
N GLU A 286 -4.87 17.38 3.66
CA GLU A 286 -4.39 18.51 4.47
C GLU A 286 -3.90 19.67 3.62
N ARG A 287 -3.26 19.39 2.48
CA ARG A 287 -2.87 20.41 1.52
C ARG A 287 -4.08 20.99 0.81
N TYR A 288 -5.06 20.17 0.45
CA TYR A 288 -6.31 20.61 -0.17
C TYR A 288 -7.12 21.55 0.74
N LYS A 289 -7.19 21.24 2.04
CA LYS A 289 -7.84 22.06 3.06
C LYS A 289 -7.22 23.45 3.25
N GLN A 290 -5.97 23.67 2.82
CA GLN A 290 -5.29 24.97 2.89
C GLN A 290 -5.78 25.98 1.84
N GLY A 291 -6.72 25.61 0.97
CA GLY A 291 -7.36 26.49 0.00
C GLY A 291 -6.78 26.42 -1.41
N ARG A 292 -7.42 27.11 -2.35
CA ARG A 292 -7.11 27.05 -3.80
C ARG A 292 -5.66 27.38 -4.13
N GLU A 293 -5.05 28.29 -3.39
CA GLU A 293 -3.65 28.67 -3.58
C GLU A 293 -2.70 27.48 -3.34
N ALA A 294 -3.00 26.63 -2.36
CA ALA A 294 -2.20 25.45 -2.05
C ALA A 294 -2.49 24.29 -3.02
N MET A 295 -3.76 24.09 -3.38
CA MET A 295 -4.22 23.05 -4.31
C MET A 295 -5.57 23.42 -4.92
N GLN A 296 -5.62 23.49 -6.25
CA GLN A 296 -6.84 23.88 -6.99
C GLN A 296 -7.93 22.81 -6.94
N SER A 297 -7.56 21.54 -7.01
CA SER A 297 -8.50 20.41 -7.00
C SER A 297 -7.91 19.20 -6.29
N ILE A 298 -8.74 18.44 -5.59
CA ILE A 298 -8.35 17.16 -4.96
C ILE A 298 -7.87 16.15 -6.01
N PHE A 299 -8.51 16.10 -7.18
CA PHE A 299 -8.13 15.25 -8.31
C PHE A 299 -6.80 15.70 -8.92
N GLY A 300 -6.59 17.00 -9.03
CA GLY A 300 -5.30 17.56 -9.46
C GLY A 300 -4.17 17.24 -8.49
N GLY A 301 -4.45 17.27 -7.18
CA GLY A 301 -3.52 16.90 -6.13
C GLY A 301 -3.14 15.42 -6.16
N SER A 302 -4.14 14.55 -6.29
CA SER A 302 -3.93 13.10 -6.36
C SER A 302 -3.20 12.68 -7.64
N GLY A 303 -3.55 13.30 -8.76
CA GLY A 303 -2.84 13.14 -10.02
C GLY A 303 -1.39 13.61 -9.92
N SER A 304 -1.15 14.84 -9.47
CA SER A 304 0.21 15.40 -9.36
C SER A 304 1.13 14.54 -8.49
N PHE A 305 0.60 13.92 -7.44
CA PHE A 305 1.37 12.99 -6.62
C PHE A 305 1.84 11.76 -7.40
N ARG A 306 0.99 11.18 -8.25
CA ARG A 306 1.28 9.94 -8.99
C ARG A 306 1.97 10.14 -10.33
N TRP A 307 1.65 11.22 -11.06
CA TRP A 307 2.33 11.62 -12.29
C TRP A 307 3.72 12.19 -12.04
N GLY A 308 3.97 12.66 -10.82
CA GLY A 308 5.31 12.94 -10.33
C GLY A 308 5.55 14.40 -9.98
N HIS A 309 6.59 14.55 -9.17
CA HIS A 309 7.31 15.78 -8.91
C HIS A 309 7.72 16.47 -10.22
N LYS A 310 6.84 17.32 -10.75
CA LYS A 310 7.08 18.58 -11.50
C LYS A 310 5.78 18.93 -12.21
N HIS A 311 5.17 20.05 -11.80
CA HIS A 311 4.79 21.15 -12.68
C HIS A 311 4.24 22.27 -11.80
N ARG A 312 5.17 23.04 -11.22
CA ARG A 312 4.91 24.44 -10.90
C ARG A 312 4.82 25.16 -12.24
N VAL A 313 3.64 25.18 -12.85
CA VAL A 313 3.35 26.17 -13.89
C VAL A 313 3.08 27.47 -13.14
N ILE A 314 4.17 28.15 -12.76
CA ILE A 314 4.11 29.58 -12.53
C ILE A 314 3.97 30.16 -13.93
N THR A 315 2.74 30.47 -14.34
CA THR A 315 2.54 31.44 -15.42
C THR A 315 3.20 32.74 -14.98
N PRO A 316 4.14 33.32 -15.74
CA PRO A 316 4.59 34.68 -15.47
C PRO A 316 3.38 35.59 -15.68
N SER A 317 3.08 36.42 -14.68
CA SER A 317 2.25 37.59 -14.88
C SER A 317 2.94 38.47 -15.92
N SER A 318 2.42 38.47 -17.15
CA SER A 318 2.71 39.52 -18.12
C SER A 318 2.05 40.81 -17.63
N GLY A 319 2.85 41.87 -17.57
CA GLY A 319 2.35 43.25 -17.46
C GLY A 319 1.61 43.71 -18.70
#